data_AF-A0AAJ1JAG9-F1
#
_entry.id   AF-A0AAJ1JAG9-F1
#
_cell.length_a   1.000
_cell.length_b   1.000
_cell.length_c   1.000
_cell.angle_alpha   90.00
_cell.angle_beta   90.00
_cell.angle_gamma   90.00
#
_symmetry.space_group_name_H-M   'P 1'
#
loop_
_entity.id
_entity.type
_entity.pdbx_description
1 polymer ?
#
loop_
_entity_poly.entity_id
_entity_poly.type
_entity_poly.pdbx_seq_one_letter_code
_entity_poly.pdbx_strand_id
1 'polypeptide(L)'
;MRPNNEETPTAATIGASKTSNLYEENNAMKILAPATQAVTMSSIDFLNDIINPARVEAGEKPVRPSDFHVRVNDEIGENINYENFVVGKTGHKTYYAILNMDQMMLVGMRESKAVRRSVLEKLKALSSPPQLSAAEL
;
A
#
# COMPACT_ATOMS: atom_id res chain seq x y z
N MET A 1 -60.01 -10.70 -44.56
CA MET A 1 -60.08 -12.15 -44.83
C MET A 1 -58.86 -12.80 -44.17
N ARG A 2 -59.06 -13.70 -43.18
CA ARG A 2 -58.07 -14.70 -42.66
C ARG A 2 -58.12 -15.96 -43.57
N PRO A 3 -57.21 -16.97 -43.59
CA PRO A 3 -56.51 -17.63 -42.44
C PRO A 3 -55.00 -18.01 -42.63
N ASN A 4 -54.21 -18.06 -41.54
CA ASN A 4 -53.61 -19.22 -40.79
C ASN A 4 -52.26 -19.70 -41.40
N ASN A 5 -51.19 -20.10 -40.67
CA ASN A 5 -51.04 -21.07 -39.57
C ASN A 5 -49.75 -20.68 -38.75
N GLU A 6 -49.75 -20.53 -37.42
CA GLU A 6 -49.49 -21.55 -36.36
C GLU A 6 -48.21 -22.39 -36.62
N GLU A 7 -47.19 -22.44 -35.75
CA GLU A 7 -47.18 -23.12 -34.43
C GLU A 7 -46.06 -22.61 -33.48
N THR A 8 -46.31 -22.71 -32.17
CA THR A 8 -45.33 -22.77 -31.05
C THR A 8 -45.53 -24.13 -30.36
N PRO A 9 -44.82 -24.55 -29.27
CA PRO A 9 -43.61 -24.09 -28.57
C PRO A 9 -42.63 -25.28 -28.31
N THR A 10 -41.61 -25.16 -27.44
CA THR A 10 -41.35 -26.04 -26.25
C THR A 10 -39.96 -25.77 -25.63
N ALA A 11 -39.91 -25.71 -24.31
CA ALA A 11 -38.77 -25.38 -23.44
C ALA A 11 -37.85 -26.58 -23.12
N ALA A 12 -36.58 -26.29 -22.81
CA ALA A 12 -35.66 -27.08 -21.95
C ALA A 12 -34.25 -26.43 -22.03
N THR A 13 -33.31 -26.44 -21.08
CA THR A 13 -33.16 -26.87 -19.69
C THR A 13 -31.64 -26.71 -19.41
N ILE A 14 -31.26 -25.94 -18.38
CA ILE A 14 -30.04 -25.98 -17.54
C ILE A 14 -28.68 -26.45 -18.11
N GLY A 15 -27.63 -25.72 -17.74
CA GLY A 15 -26.49 -26.36 -17.07
C GLY A 15 -25.08 -26.07 -17.60
N ALA A 16 -24.28 -25.53 -16.68
CA ALA A 16 -22.86 -25.83 -16.45
C ALA A 16 -21.78 -25.40 -17.45
N SER A 17 -20.92 -24.52 -16.94
CA SER A 17 -19.55 -24.23 -17.35
C SER A 17 -18.71 -25.48 -17.66
N LYS A 18 -17.84 -25.38 -18.67
CA LYS A 18 -16.47 -25.91 -18.58
C LYS A 18 -15.54 -25.20 -19.55
N THR A 19 -14.58 -24.51 -18.95
CA THR A 19 -13.36 -24.01 -19.56
C THR A 19 -12.48 -25.17 -20.04
N SER A 20 -11.76 -24.98 -21.14
CA SER A 20 -10.49 -25.68 -21.37
C SER A 20 -9.47 -24.69 -21.94
N ASN A 21 -8.51 -24.37 -21.08
CA ASN A 21 -7.32 -23.57 -21.32
C ASN A 21 -6.48 -24.09 -22.50
N LEU A 22 -6.04 -23.19 -23.35
CA LEU A 22 -4.84 -23.37 -24.18
C LEU A 22 -3.70 -22.63 -23.49
N TYR A 23 -2.93 -23.34 -22.67
CA TYR A 23 -1.60 -22.89 -22.22
C TYR A 23 -0.61 -24.00 -22.54
N GLU A 24 -0.11 -24.02 -23.77
CA GLU A 24 1.16 -24.68 -24.06
C GLU A 24 2.29 -23.67 -23.80
N GLU A 25 2.90 -23.86 -22.65
CA GLU A 25 4.33 -23.76 -22.34
C GLU A 25 5.21 -22.88 -23.24
N ASN A 26 5.70 -21.77 -22.67
CA ASN A 26 7.06 -21.32 -22.91
C ASN A 26 7.72 -20.96 -21.57
N ASN A 27 8.23 -22.02 -20.93
CA ASN A 27 9.04 -21.99 -19.72
C ASN A 27 10.48 -21.53 -20.05
N ALA A 28 10.67 -20.23 -20.31
CA ALA A 28 12.00 -19.64 -20.45
C ALA A 28 11.98 -18.16 -20.08
N MET A 29 11.88 -17.87 -18.79
CA MET A 29 12.43 -16.70 -18.07
C MET A 29 11.75 -16.56 -16.71
N LYS A 30 11.91 -17.57 -15.84
CA LYS A 30 11.76 -17.35 -14.39
C LYS A 30 13.03 -16.67 -13.91
N ILE A 31 13.18 -15.40 -14.27
CA ILE A 31 14.11 -14.52 -13.56
C ILE A 31 13.63 -14.54 -12.12
N LEU A 32 14.45 -15.10 -11.23
CA LEU A 32 14.26 -14.95 -9.79
C LEU A 32 14.27 -13.46 -9.51
N ALA A 33 13.09 -12.86 -9.44
CA ALA A 33 12.93 -11.57 -8.80
C ALA A 33 13.57 -11.72 -7.42
N PRO A 34 14.51 -10.83 -7.02
CA PRO A 34 14.94 -10.83 -5.63
C PRO A 34 13.67 -10.72 -4.80
N ALA A 35 13.53 -11.58 -3.79
CA ALA A 35 12.44 -11.45 -2.84
C ALA A 35 12.55 -10.03 -2.27
N THR A 36 11.75 -9.11 -2.80
CA THR A 36 11.66 -7.75 -2.31
C THR A 36 11.13 -7.88 -0.91
N GLN A 37 12.02 -7.85 0.08
CA GLN A 37 11.64 -7.83 1.48
C GLN A 37 10.63 -6.70 1.60
N ALA A 38 9.38 -7.03 1.94
CA ALA A 38 8.34 -6.03 2.06
C ALA A 38 8.76 -5.09 3.19
N VAL A 39 9.26 -3.91 2.83
CA VAL A 39 9.69 -2.90 3.79
C VAL A 39 8.45 -2.40 4.50
N THR A 40 8.35 -2.72 5.78
CA THR A 40 7.30 -2.22 6.67
C THR A 40 7.95 -1.39 7.78
N MET A 41 7.21 -0.41 8.27
CA MET A 41 7.65 0.50 9.34
C MET A 41 6.46 0.87 10.21
N SER A 42 6.68 1.05 11.52
CA SER A 42 5.61 1.57 12.37
C SER A 42 5.28 3.02 11.99
N SER A 43 4.02 3.43 12.12
CA SER A 43 3.60 4.80 11.84
C SER A 43 4.28 5.82 12.76
N ILE A 44 4.75 5.39 13.93
CA ILE A 44 5.51 6.24 14.86
C ILE A 44 6.94 6.43 14.39
N ASP A 45 7.61 5.36 13.96
CA ASP A 45 8.96 5.46 13.40
C ASP A 45 8.94 6.25 12.09
N PHE A 46 7.94 6.00 11.23
CA PHE A 46 7.72 6.79 10.02
C PHE A 46 7.52 8.29 10.34
N LEU A 47 6.76 8.61 11.40
CA LEU A 47 6.59 9.98 11.85
C LEU A 47 7.92 10.60 12.34
N ASN A 48 8.65 9.90 13.19
CA ASN A 48 9.82 10.45 13.90
C ASN A 48 11.08 10.48 13.04
N ASP A 49 11.27 9.50 12.17
CA ASP A 49 12.51 9.32 11.42
C ASP A 49 12.43 9.84 9.98
N ILE A 50 11.21 9.96 9.43
CA ILE A 50 11.00 10.37 8.03
C ILE A 50 10.20 11.67 7.94
N ILE A 51 8.98 11.72 8.47
CA ILE A 51 8.07 12.87 8.30
C ILE A 51 8.56 14.11 9.04
N ASN A 52 8.74 14.04 10.35
CA ASN A 52 9.11 15.20 11.17
C ASN A 52 10.48 15.78 10.78
N PRO A 53 11.52 14.97 10.51
CA PRO A 53 12.78 15.49 9.99
C PRO A 53 12.59 16.24 8.66
N ALA A 54 11.83 15.68 7.71
CA ALA A 54 11.55 16.35 6.45
C ALA A 54 10.76 17.65 6.62
N ARG A 55 9.83 17.72 7.59
CA ARG A 55 9.12 18.95 7.96
C ARG A 55 10.06 20.00 8.51
N VAL A 56 10.97 19.63 9.42
CA VAL A 56 11.96 20.54 10.00
C VAL A 56 12.92 21.06 8.92
N GLU A 57 13.42 20.18 8.04
CA GLU A 57 14.25 20.54 6.88
C GLU A 57 13.55 21.57 5.96
N ALA A 58 12.22 21.44 5.80
CA ALA A 58 11.40 22.37 5.02
C ALA A 58 10.98 23.65 5.79
N GLY A 59 11.43 23.83 7.03
CA GLY A 59 11.06 24.97 7.87
C GLY A 59 9.64 24.91 8.46
N GLU A 60 9.03 23.73 8.49
CA GLU A 60 7.69 23.50 9.02
C GLU A 60 7.72 22.95 10.45
N LYS A 61 6.64 23.20 11.21
CA LYS A 61 6.49 22.64 12.56
C LYS A 61 6.31 21.12 12.52
N PRO A 62 6.93 20.35 13.43
CA PRO A 62 6.67 18.92 13.58
C PRO A 62 5.20 18.61 13.88
N VAL A 63 4.75 17.44 13.44
CA VAL A 63 3.40 16.92 13.67
C VAL A 63 3.41 16.07 14.95
N ARG A 64 2.36 16.21 15.76
CA ARG A 64 2.17 15.41 16.96
C ARG A 64 1.69 14.00 16.58
N PRO A 65 2.03 12.95 17.36
CA PRO A 65 1.56 11.59 17.08
C PRO A 65 0.04 11.46 16.93
N SER A 66 -0.74 12.17 17.74
CA SER A 66 -2.22 12.20 17.64
C SER A 66 -2.71 12.71 16.30
N ASP A 67 -2.14 13.83 15.83
CA ASP A 67 -2.55 14.50 14.61
C ASP A 67 -2.09 13.69 13.39
N PHE A 68 -0.93 13.03 13.50
CA PHE A 68 -0.44 12.13 12.48
C PHE A 68 -1.31 10.88 12.34
N HIS A 69 -1.78 10.30 13.45
CA HIS A 69 -2.69 9.16 13.42
C HIS A 69 -3.97 9.45 12.62
N VAL A 70 -4.55 10.66 12.76
CA VAL A 70 -5.70 11.08 11.95
C VAL A 70 -5.36 11.09 10.46
N ARG A 71 -4.17 11.58 10.07
CA ARG A 71 -3.71 11.55 8.67
C ARG A 71 -3.53 10.14 8.13
N VAL A 72 -3.01 9.22 8.95
CA VAL A 72 -2.86 7.80 8.60
C VAL A 72 -4.23 7.15 8.35
N ASN A 73 -5.20 7.40 9.23
CA ASN A 73 -6.57 6.89 9.10
C ASN A 73 -7.25 7.38 7.82
N ASP A 74 -7.12 8.67 7.53
CA ASP A 74 -7.79 9.27 6.37
C ASP A 74 -7.29 8.71 5.03
N GLU A 75 -6.00 8.37 4.91
CA GLU A 75 -5.40 7.93 3.63
C GLU A 75 -5.53 6.42 3.38
N ILE A 76 -5.56 5.60 4.42
CA ILE A 76 -5.51 4.13 4.28
C ILE A 76 -6.86 3.48 4.62
N GLY A 77 -7.73 4.16 5.36
CA GLY A 77 -9.07 3.68 5.72
C GLY A 77 -9.08 2.61 6.81
N GLU A 78 -10.22 1.93 6.96
CA GLU A 78 -10.52 1.03 8.11
C GLU A 78 -9.76 -0.31 8.12
N ASN A 79 -9.00 -0.65 7.06
CA ASN A 79 -8.34 -1.96 6.91
C ASN A 79 -6.93 -2.03 7.55
N ILE A 80 -6.64 -1.19 8.55
CA ILE A 80 -5.36 -1.24 9.27
C ILE A 80 -5.56 -1.88 10.64
N ASN A 81 -4.67 -2.83 10.97
CA ASN A 81 -4.51 -3.30 12.34
C ASN A 81 -3.75 -2.24 13.14
N TYR A 82 -4.48 -1.43 13.90
CA TYR A 82 -3.89 -0.51 14.88
C TYR A 82 -3.62 -1.25 16.19
N GLU A 83 -2.42 -1.07 16.72
CA GLU A 83 -2.12 -1.45 18.09
C GLU A 83 -2.09 -0.21 18.99
N ASN A 84 -2.73 -0.31 20.15
CA ASN A 84 -2.88 0.80 21.08
C ASN A 84 -2.05 0.51 22.32
N PHE A 85 -1.14 1.41 22.67
CA PHE A 85 -0.37 1.30 23.90
C PHE A 85 -0.61 2.52 24.77
N VAL A 86 -0.71 2.28 26.07
CA VAL A 86 -0.82 3.34 27.07
C VAL A 86 0.61 3.78 27.42
N VAL A 87 0.93 5.04 27.15
CA VAL A 87 2.24 5.61 27.45
C VAL A 87 2.21 6.30 28.82
N GLY A 88 3.07 5.85 29.72
CA GLY A 88 3.35 6.51 31.00
C GLY A 88 2.24 6.39 32.05
N LYS A 89 2.45 7.09 33.17
CA LYS A 89 1.54 7.08 34.34
C LYS A 89 0.24 7.87 34.11
N THR A 90 0.22 8.74 33.10
CA THR A 90 -0.90 9.65 32.79
C THR A 90 -2.02 8.97 31.98
N GLY A 91 -1.80 7.75 31.48
CA GLY A 91 -2.84 6.99 30.78
C GLY A 91 -3.08 7.42 29.32
N HIS A 92 -2.22 8.23 28.72
CA HIS A 92 -2.39 8.66 27.33
C HIS A 92 -2.20 7.47 26.38
N LYS A 93 -3.21 7.22 25.54
CA LYS A 93 -3.16 6.19 24.51
C LYS A 93 -2.47 6.73 23.27
N THR A 94 -1.41 6.07 22.84
CA THR A 94 -0.77 6.31 21.54
C THR A 94 -1.16 5.17 20.61
N TYR A 95 -1.60 5.55 19.42
CA TYR A 95 -2.04 4.64 18.37
C TYR A 95 -0.91 4.51 17.36
N TYR A 96 -0.57 3.30 16.98
CA TYR A 96 0.32 3.08 15.84
C TYR A 96 -0.15 1.94 14.96
N ALA A 97 0.28 2.00 13.71
CA ALA A 97 0.01 1.02 12.68
C ALA A 97 1.32 0.54 12.08
N ILE A 98 1.37 -0.72 11.63
CA ILE A 98 2.44 -1.17 10.75
C ILE A 98 2.05 -0.78 9.32
N LEU A 99 2.85 0.07 8.71
CA LEU A 99 2.63 0.58 7.35
C LEU A 99 3.55 -0.16 6.38
N ASN A 100 3.00 -0.58 5.24
CA ASN A 100 3.79 -1.02 4.09
C ASN A 100 4.27 0.18 3.25
N MET A 101 5.08 -0.07 2.23
CA MET A 101 5.65 0.99 1.40
C MET A 101 4.59 1.86 0.70
N ASP A 102 3.55 1.25 0.13
CA ASP A 102 2.48 1.98 -0.56
C ASP A 102 1.70 2.86 0.43
N GLN A 103 1.44 2.35 1.62
CA GLN A 103 0.78 3.08 2.70
C GLN A 103 1.62 4.26 3.19
N MET A 104 2.93 4.09 3.39
CA MET A 104 3.84 5.19 3.73
C MET A 104 3.84 6.26 2.64
N MET A 105 3.84 5.85 1.37
CA MET A 105 3.75 6.76 0.24
C MET A 105 2.44 7.55 0.25
N LEU A 106 1.28 6.89 0.39
CA LEU A 106 -0.03 7.54 0.45
C LEU A 106 -0.10 8.56 1.59
N VAL A 107 0.31 8.18 2.80
CA VAL A 107 0.33 9.08 3.96
C VAL A 107 1.26 10.26 3.72
N GLY A 108 2.45 10.02 3.16
CA GLY A 108 3.40 11.07 2.80
C GLY A 108 2.84 12.07 1.77
N MET A 109 1.81 11.70 1.00
CA MET A 109 1.17 12.61 0.05
C MET A 109 0.35 13.72 0.73
N ARG A 110 -0.03 13.60 2.00
CA ARG A 110 -0.66 14.69 2.78
C ARG A 110 0.28 15.83 3.14
N GLU A 111 1.58 15.61 3.06
CA GLU A 111 2.55 16.63 3.42
C GLU A 111 2.66 17.71 2.34
N SER A 112 3.34 18.81 2.67
CA SER A 112 3.58 19.89 1.71
C SER A 112 4.41 19.40 0.51
N LYS A 113 4.47 20.19 -0.56
CA LYS A 113 5.24 19.84 -1.77
C LYS A 113 6.72 19.60 -1.46
N ALA A 114 7.32 20.39 -0.56
CA ALA A 114 8.72 20.26 -0.20
C ALA A 114 8.96 18.98 0.62
N VAL A 115 8.14 18.76 1.65
CA VAL A 115 8.23 17.59 2.53
C VAL A 115 8.00 16.30 1.75
N ARG A 116 6.96 16.26 0.89
CA ARG A 116 6.65 15.08 0.07
C ARG A 116 7.83 14.65 -0.81
N ARG A 117 8.59 15.60 -1.37
CA ARG A 117 9.78 15.29 -2.20
C ARG A 117 10.87 14.62 -1.36
N SER A 118 11.20 15.18 -0.19
CA SER A 118 12.17 14.59 0.75
C SER A 118 11.74 13.20 1.23
N VAL A 119 10.46 13.03 1.56
CA VAL A 119 9.90 11.72 1.97
C VAL A 119 10.03 10.69 0.87
N LEU A 120 9.68 11.02 -0.38
CA LEU A 120 9.80 10.09 -1.52
C LEU A 120 11.26 9.68 -1.77
N GLU A 121 12.23 10.58 -1.59
CA GLU A 121 13.65 10.25 -1.69
C GLU A 121 14.07 9.26 -0.60
N LYS A 122 13.66 9.49 0.65
CA LYS A 122 13.92 8.57 1.78
C LYS A 122 13.27 7.19 1.55
N LEU A 123 12.03 7.14 1.09
CA LEU A 123 11.35 5.88 0.76
C LEU A 123 12.05 5.13 -0.38
N LYS A 124 12.49 5.82 -1.44
CA LYS A 124 13.26 5.19 -2.53
C LYS A 124 14.57 4.59 -2.05
N ALA A 125 15.29 5.29 -1.17
CA ALA A 125 16.52 4.79 -0.57
C ALA A 125 16.27 3.52 0.27
N LEU A 126 15.14 3.46 0.98
CA LEU A 126 14.74 2.27 1.74
C LEU A 126 14.33 1.07 0.86
N SER A 127 13.74 1.32 -0.32
CA SER A 127 13.36 0.25 -1.26
C SER A 127 14.51 -0.25 -2.14
N SER A 128 15.60 0.51 -2.25
CA SER A 128 16.70 0.15 -3.14
C SER A 128 17.58 -0.89 -2.45
N PRO A 129 17.85 -2.06 -3.06
CA PRO A 129 18.87 -2.95 -2.52
C PRO A 129 20.20 -2.19 -2.45
N PRO A 130 21.07 -2.48 -1.46
CA PRO A 130 22.37 -1.83 -1.37
C PRO A 130 23.08 -2.03 -2.71
N GLN A 131 23.28 -0.93 -3.44
CA GLN A 131 24.05 -0.97 -4.66
C GLN A 131 25.48 -1.31 -4.25
N LEU A 132 25.88 -2.57 -4.43
CA LEU A 132 27.27 -2.98 -4.35
C LEU A 132 28.02 -2.14 -5.40
N SER A 133 28.73 -1.11 -4.95
CA SER A 133 29.55 -0.31 -5.82
C SER A 133 30.66 -1.20 -6.39
N ALA A 134 30.69 -1.35 -7.70
CA ALA A 134 31.71 -2.09 -8.46
C ALA A 134 33.07 -1.37 -8.45
N ALA A 135 33.63 -1.12 -7.26
CA ALA A 135 34.89 -0.41 -7.06
C ALA A 135 36.00 -1.29 -6.44
N GLU A 136 35.80 -2.61 -6.39
CA GLU A 136 36.87 -3.57 -6.05
C GLU A 136 36.90 -4.69 -7.10
N LEU A 137 37.60 -4.43 -8.21
CA LEU A 137 38.19 -5.43 -9.10
C LEU A 137 39.62 -5.02 -9.42
#